data_AF-A0AAN8HK14-F1
#
_entry.id   AF-A0AAN8HK14-F1
#
_cell.length_a   1.000
_cell.length_b   1.000
_cell.length_c   1.000
_cell.angle_alpha   90.00
_cell.angle_beta   90.00
_cell.angle_gamma   90.00
#
_symmetry.space_group_name_H-M   'P 1'
#
loop_
_entity.id
_entity.type
_entity.pdbx_description
1 polymer ?
#
loop_
_entity_poly.entity_id
_entity_poly.type
_entity_poly.pdbx_seq_one_letter_code
_entity_poly.pdbx_strand_id
1 'polypeptide(L)'
;MSDAFSEPGCEMELMDDIKGLTTGVTTRKRGKRRYFWEYSEQLTPSKHERMLKPSEWDRHTLPSNLYQKNGPLHGKYMLKKSRRTDVEDLTPNPRKLLQIGTELRKLNKVISDLTPVSELPLTARPRSRKEKNKLASRACRLKKKAQYEANKVKLWGLGTEYDRLLFVINAIKEEIVARVEDSTPRPTNMADTLEHLIKETLVASPVAGQTSDFVNKILETTGRGDPTGGLVGLRVPTSKI
;
A
#
# COMPACT_ATOMS: atom_id res chain seq x y z
N MET A 1 23.30 65.44 -1.84
CA MET A 1 23.11 65.15 -3.27
C MET A 1 22.51 63.77 -3.40
N SER A 2 21.24 63.76 -3.81
CA SER A 2 20.40 62.75 -4.48
C SER A 2 20.32 61.29 -3.98
N ASP A 3 19.13 61.04 -3.43
CA ASP A 3 18.31 59.82 -3.40
C ASP A 3 18.04 59.25 -4.81
N ALA A 4 17.87 57.92 -4.94
CA ALA A 4 17.18 57.29 -6.09
C ALA A 4 16.85 55.80 -5.86
N PHE A 5 15.58 55.55 -5.53
CA PHE A 5 14.83 54.33 -5.81
C PHE A 5 14.88 53.94 -7.30
N SER A 6 14.87 52.63 -7.62
CA SER A 6 14.32 52.09 -8.89
C SER A 6 14.11 50.57 -8.83
N GLU A 7 12.85 50.15 -8.62
CA GLU A 7 12.17 49.14 -9.45
C GLU A 7 11.11 49.91 -10.28
N PRO A 8 10.45 49.40 -11.36
CA PRO A 8 10.26 47.99 -11.76
C PRO A 8 10.35 47.73 -13.29
N GLY A 9 10.14 46.48 -13.73
CA GLY A 9 9.96 46.16 -15.15
C GLY A 9 9.57 44.71 -15.40
N CYS A 10 8.26 44.48 -15.56
CA CYS A 10 7.68 43.22 -16.01
C CYS A 10 7.58 43.26 -17.54
N GLU A 11 8.28 42.38 -18.26
CA GLU A 11 7.95 42.05 -19.66
C GLU A 11 8.00 40.54 -19.87
N MET A 12 6.92 40.07 -20.49
CA MET A 12 6.65 38.70 -20.88
C MET A 12 7.11 38.52 -22.32
N GLU A 13 8.02 37.59 -22.59
CA GLU A 13 8.27 37.12 -23.95
C GLU A 13 8.32 35.58 -23.95
N LEU A 14 7.42 35.04 -24.76
CA LEU A 14 7.11 33.66 -25.07
C LEU A 14 8.08 33.18 -26.15
N MET A 15 8.80 32.08 -25.92
CA MET A 15 9.25 31.26 -27.05
C MET A 15 9.30 29.78 -26.64
N ASP A 16 8.21 29.09 -26.98
CA ASP A 16 8.21 27.65 -27.19
C ASP A 16 9.20 27.32 -28.31
N ASP A 17 10.06 26.32 -28.10
CA ASP A 17 10.53 25.54 -29.23
C ASP A 17 10.63 24.04 -28.89
N ILE A 18 10.04 23.27 -29.78
CA ILE A 18 9.66 21.87 -29.67
C ILE A 18 10.70 21.02 -30.40
N LYS A 19 11.20 19.97 -29.73
CA LYS A 19 11.64 18.66 -30.31
C LYS A 19 12.06 17.76 -29.16
N GLY A 20 11.24 16.80 -28.72
CA GLY A 20 11.16 15.43 -29.28
C GLY A 20 12.24 14.56 -28.62
N LEU A 21 12.04 13.37 -28.07
CA LEU A 21 11.07 12.32 -28.34
C LEU A 21 11.31 11.17 -27.32
N THR A 22 10.24 10.50 -26.90
CA THR A 22 10.18 9.24 -26.11
C THR A 22 10.62 9.26 -24.64
N THR A 23 9.66 9.20 -23.73
CA THR A 23 9.50 8.11 -22.74
C THR A 23 8.16 8.33 -22.03
N GLY A 24 7.39 7.25 -21.87
CA GLY A 24 5.99 7.28 -21.47
C GLY A 24 5.73 8.14 -20.23
N VAL A 25 5.08 9.28 -20.46
CA VAL A 25 4.38 10.03 -19.42
C VAL A 25 3.21 9.14 -18.99
N THR A 26 3.46 8.31 -17.96
CA THR A 26 2.36 7.85 -17.13
C THR A 26 1.71 9.10 -16.58
N THR A 27 0.45 9.32 -16.95
CA THR A 27 -0.44 10.37 -16.48
C THR A 27 -0.55 10.25 -14.96
N ARG A 28 0.42 10.81 -14.22
CA ARG A 28 0.34 10.93 -12.78
C ARG A 28 -0.81 11.87 -12.49
N LYS A 29 -1.89 11.34 -11.92
CA LYS A 29 -2.97 12.11 -11.31
C LYS A 29 -2.40 13.04 -10.22
N ARG A 30 -1.84 14.19 -10.61
CA ARG A 30 -1.60 15.36 -9.75
C ARG A 30 -2.97 15.87 -9.30
N GLY A 31 -3.56 15.21 -8.30
CA GLY A 31 -4.88 15.60 -7.82
C GLY A 31 -5.39 14.78 -6.63
N LYS A 32 -4.98 13.51 -6.48
CA LYS A 32 -5.36 12.73 -5.29
C LYS A 32 -4.40 13.09 -4.16
N ARG A 33 -4.91 13.75 -3.12
CA ARG A 33 -4.13 14.03 -1.89
C ARG A 33 -3.57 12.71 -1.37
N ARG A 34 -2.25 12.69 -1.11
CA ARG A 34 -1.59 11.54 -0.49
C ARG A 34 -2.22 11.23 0.86
N TYR A 35 -2.44 9.95 1.13
CA TYR A 35 -2.96 9.52 2.42
C TYR A 35 -1.90 9.69 3.51
N PHE A 36 -2.32 9.87 4.77
CA PHE A 36 -1.40 10.22 5.87
C PHE A 36 -0.32 9.16 6.13
N TRP A 37 -0.59 7.90 5.78
CA TRP A 37 0.29 6.76 5.94
C TRP A 37 1.18 6.49 4.70
N GLU A 38 0.98 7.24 3.60
CA GLU A 38 1.80 7.11 2.38
C GLU A 38 3.15 7.84 2.52
N TYR A 39 4.19 7.22 1.94
CA TYR A 39 5.50 7.84 1.81
C TYR A 39 5.48 8.86 0.66
N SER A 40 6.28 9.93 0.77
CA SER A 40 6.58 10.73 -0.41
C SER A 40 7.50 9.90 -1.30
N GLU A 41 7.05 9.65 -2.53
CA GLU A 41 7.77 8.89 -3.58
C GLU A 41 9.19 9.44 -3.87
N GLN A 42 9.46 10.69 -3.46
CA GLN A 42 10.74 11.38 -3.65
C GLN A 42 11.90 10.86 -2.78
N LEU A 43 11.67 9.91 -1.87
CA LEU A 43 12.70 9.39 -0.95
C LEU A 43 13.01 7.90 -1.15
N THR A 44 12.45 7.25 -2.17
CA THR A 44 13.09 6.01 -2.61
C THR A 44 14.42 6.42 -3.23
N PRO A 45 15.58 6.02 -2.69
CA PRO A 45 16.81 6.10 -3.49
C PRO A 45 16.47 5.43 -4.82
N SER A 46 16.92 6.01 -5.94
CA SER A 46 16.79 5.37 -7.25
C SER A 46 17.33 3.96 -7.09
N LYS A 47 16.44 3.00 -6.85
CA LYS A 47 16.79 1.61 -6.89
C LYS A 47 17.10 1.47 -8.37
N HIS A 48 18.38 1.45 -8.72
CA HIS A 48 18.83 0.96 -10.01
C HIS A 48 17.89 -0.16 -10.35
N GLU A 49 17.18 0.01 -11.45
CA GLU A 49 16.18 -0.91 -11.97
C GLU A 49 16.88 -2.25 -12.09
N ARG A 50 16.87 -3.00 -10.99
CA ARG A 50 17.50 -4.30 -10.92
C ARG A 50 16.50 -5.13 -11.67
N MET A 51 16.71 -5.22 -12.98
CA MET A 51 15.91 -6.03 -13.88
C MET A 51 15.81 -7.38 -13.19
N LEU A 52 14.64 -7.64 -12.61
CA LEU A 52 14.37 -8.91 -11.98
C LEU A 52 14.46 -9.90 -13.14
N LYS A 53 15.36 -10.87 -13.02
CA LYS A 53 15.44 -11.93 -14.02
C LYS A 53 14.02 -12.48 -14.20
N PRO A 54 13.56 -12.68 -15.45
CA PRO A 54 12.29 -13.35 -15.70
C PRO A 54 12.22 -14.60 -14.84
N SER A 55 11.11 -14.76 -14.12
CA SER A 55 10.91 -15.96 -13.30
C SER A 55 10.89 -17.16 -14.23
N GLU A 56 11.85 -18.08 -14.08
CA GLU A 56 11.81 -19.39 -14.74
C GLU A 56 10.73 -20.21 -14.02
N TRP A 57 9.58 -20.37 -14.67
CA TRP A 57 8.49 -21.18 -14.15
C TRP A 57 8.74 -22.63 -14.55
N ASP A 58 9.14 -23.45 -13.58
CA ASP A 58 9.19 -24.91 -13.72
C ASP A 58 7.86 -25.52 -13.23
N ARG A 59 7.46 -26.66 -13.80
CA ARG A 59 6.22 -27.36 -13.43
C ARG A 59 6.17 -27.63 -11.93
N HIS A 60 7.30 -27.94 -11.31
CA HIS A 60 7.37 -28.22 -9.87
C HIS A 60 7.47 -26.96 -9.00
N THR A 61 7.78 -25.80 -9.58
CA THR A 61 7.93 -24.52 -8.86
C THR A 61 6.70 -23.62 -8.97
N LEU A 62 5.64 -24.08 -9.66
CA LEU A 62 4.37 -23.34 -9.69
C LEU A 62 3.82 -23.15 -8.27
N PRO A 63 3.35 -21.94 -7.91
CA PRO A 63 2.82 -21.62 -6.58
C PRO A 63 1.72 -22.59 -6.11
N SER A 64 0.83 -22.99 -7.02
CA SER A 64 -0.20 -24.02 -6.81
C SER A 64 0.35 -25.37 -6.34
N ASN A 65 1.56 -25.73 -6.77
CA ASN A 65 2.20 -27.01 -6.47
C ASN A 65 3.12 -26.90 -5.25
N LEU A 66 3.62 -25.70 -4.93
CA LEU A 66 4.43 -25.42 -3.74
C LEU A 66 3.59 -25.27 -2.47
N TYR A 67 2.36 -24.75 -2.57
CA TYR A 67 1.49 -24.49 -1.41
C TYR A 67 0.94 -25.78 -0.77
N GLN A 68 0.80 -26.87 -1.51
CA GLN A 68 0.48 -28.19 -0.93
C GLN A 68 1.63 -28.75 -0.08
N LYS A 69 2.87 -28.34 -0.32
CA LYS A 69 4.06 -28.95 0.30
C LYS A 69 4.56 -28.19 1.53
N ASN A 70 4.28 -26.89 1.63
CA ASN A 70 4.81 -26.06 2.70
C ASN A 70 3.67 -25.28 3.37
N GLY A 71 3.35 -25.66 4.61
CA GLY A 71 2.62 -24.80 5.54
C GLY A 71 3.33 -23.44 5.76
N PRO A 72 2.76 -22.54 6.58
CA PRO A 72 3.10 -21.12 6.62
C PRO A 72 4.60 -20.88 6.60
N LEU A 73 5.08 -20.29 5.50
CA LEU A 73 6.49 -20.02 5.20
C LEU A 73 7.12 -19.22 6.34
N HIS A 74 7.76 -19.91 7.28
CA HIS A 74 8.72 -19.31 8.19
C HIS A 74 9.93 -18.91 7.36
N GLY A 75 9.98 -17.64 6.97
CA GLY A 75 11.15 -17.06 6.34
C GLY A 75 12.39 -17.35 7.18
N LYS A 76 13.45 -17.84 6.53
CA LYS A 76 14.76 -18.12 7.14
C LYS A 76 15.45 -16.81 7.56
N TYR A 77 14.94 -16.15 8.59
CA TYR A 77 15.70 -15.19 9.36
C TYR A 77 16.15 -15.88 10.65
N MET A 78 17.44 -16.17 10.72
CA MET A 78 18.10 -16.75 11.87
C MET A 78 17.70 -16.00 13.15
N LEU A 79 17.15 -16.77 14.10
CA LEU A 79 16.69 -16.37 15.43
C LEU A 79 17.87 -15.84 16.28
N LYS A 80 18.40 -14.66 15.95
CA LYS A 80 19.39 -13.99 16.79
C LYS A 80 18.66 -13.13 17.82
N LYS A 81 18.53 -13.65 19.04
CA LYS A 81 18.15 -12.95 20.30
C LYS A 81 17.30 -11.70 20.06
N SER A 82 16.10 -11.90 19.51
CA SER A 82 15.14 -10.81 19.35
C SER A 82 14.56 -10.53 20.73
N ARG A 83 14.69 -9.29 21.23
CA ARG A 83 13.90 -8.85 22.37
C ARG A 83 12.44 -9.11 22.01
N ARG A 84 11.58 -9.51 22.95
CA ARG A 84 10.11 -9.60 22.75
C ARG A 84 9.58 -8.23 22.30
N THR A 85 9.70 -7.93 21.02
CA THR A 85 9.15 -6.78 20.35
C THR A 85 8.22 -7.34 19.29
N ASP A 86 7.05 -6.75 19.20
CA ASP A 86 5.91 -7.07 18.32
C ASP A 86 6.21 -6.94 16.81
N VAL A 87 7.49 -7.11 16.42
CA VAL A 87 8.02 -6.93 15.07
C VAL A 87 7.56 -8.04 14.14
N GLU A 88 7.33 -9.24 14.67
CA GLU A 88 6.88 -10.42 13.93
C GLU A 88 5.35 -10.56 13.88
N ASP A 89 4.60 -9.76 14.66
CA ASP A 89 3.14 -9.77 14.56
C ASP A 89 2.72 -9.04 13.28
N LEU A 90 2.35 -9.79 12.25
CA LEU A 90 1.85 -9.26 10.99
C LEU A 90 0.32 -9.10 10.98
N THR A 91 -0.35 -9.29 12.12
CA THR A 91 -1.81 -9.14 12.22
C THR A 91 -2.21 -7.69 11.92
N PRO A 92 -3.09 -7.45 10.94
CA PRO A 92 -3.52 -6.10 10.62
C PRO A 92 -4.39 -5.53 11.74
N ASN A 93 -4.14 -4.28 12.14
CA ASN A 93 -4.95 -3.57 13.13
C ASN A 93 -5.45 -2.21 12.58
N PRO A 94 -6.61 -2.21 11.88
CA PRO A 94 -7.18 -0.99 11.31
C PRO A 94 -7.52 0.09 12.34
N ARG A 95 -7.97 -0.30 13.54
CA ARG A 95 -8.26 0.64 14.64
C ARG A 95 -7.02 1.41 15.06
N LYS A 96 -5.90 0.69 15.23
CA LYS A 96 -4.61 1.30 15.57
C LYS A 96 -4.16 2.27 14.48
N LEU A 97 -4.30 1.89 13.21
CA LEU A 97 -3.99 2.79 12.09
C LEU A 97 -4.86 4.05 12.10
N LEU A 98 -6.16 3.91 12.35
CA LEU A 98 -7.09 5.02 12.46
C LEU A 98 -6.72 5.95 13.62
N GLN A 99 -6.43 5.40 14.80
CA GLN A 99 -6.01 6.16 15.99
C GLN A 99 -4.74 6.98 15.70
N ILE A 100 -3.72 6.37 15.10
CA ILE A 100 -2.49 7.07 14.69
C ILE A 100 -2.83 8.22 13.72
N GLY A 101 -3.75 8.01 12.78
CA GLY A 101 -4.26 9.05 11.88
C GLY A 101 -4.89 10.23 12.62
N THR A 102 -5.70 9.97 13.66
CA THR A 102 -6.28 11.04 14.49
C THR A 102 -5.23 11.82 15.27
N GLU A 103 -4.23 11.14 15.84
CA GLU A 103 -3.12 11.79 16.54
C GLU A 103 -2.27 12.65 15.60
N LEU A 104 -1.99 12.16 14.40
CA LEU A 104 -1.29 12.94 13.37
C LEU A 104 -2.06 14.21 13.01
N ARG A 105 -3.38 14.12 12.86
CA ARG A 105 -4.22 15.31 12.57
C ARG A 105 -4.15 16.33 13.71
N LYS A 106 -4.20 15.87 14.97
CA LYS A 106 -4.04 16.73 16.16
C LYS A 106 -2.66 17.40 16.19
N LEU A 107 -1.58 16.65 15.96
CA LEU A 107 -0.23 17.20 15.94
C LEU A 107 -0.01 18.21 14.81
N ASN A 108 -0.48 17.89 13.60
CA ASN A 108 -0.36 18.80 12.46
C ASN A 108 -1.13 20.10 12.71
N LYS A 109 -2.32 20.02 13.33
CA LYS A 109 -3.06 21.20 13.77
C LYS A 109 -2.24 22.05 14.75
N VAL A 110 -1.72 21.44 15.83
CA VAL A 110 -0.89 22.17 16.81
C VAL A 110 0.34 22.79 16.14
N ILE A 111 1.01 22.08 15.23
CA ILE A 111 2.19 22.61 14.51
C ILE A 111 1.81 23.82 13.64
N SER A 112 0.68 23.74 12.93
CA SER A 112 0.16 24.82 12.08
C SER A 112 -0.30 26.04 12.88
N ASP A 113 -0.86 25.84 14.08
CA ASP A 113 -1.36 26.91 14.94
C ASP A 113 -0.22 27.67 15.65
N LEU A 114 1.01 27.14 15.67
CA LEU A 114 2.17 27.80 16.29
C LEU A 114 2.69 28.96 15.43
N THR A 115 2.78 30.16 16.02
CA THR A 115 3.34 31.38 15.42
C THR A 115 4.65 31.11 14.66
N PRO A 116 4.78 31.55 13.40
CA PRO A 116 6.01 31.45 12.63
C PRO A 116 7.22 31.99 13.41
N VAL A 117 8.35 31.28 13.32
CA VAL A 117 9.56 31.65 14.11
C VAL A 117 10.08 33.03 13.70
N SER A 118 9.86 33.43 12.44
CA SER A 118 10.19 34.76 11.90
C SER A 118 9.49 35.89 12.65
N GLU A 119 8.26 35.67 13.10
CA GLU A 119 7.41 36.69 13.73
C GLU A 119 7.62 36.78 15.25
N LEU A 120 8.44 35.90 15.83
CA LEU A 120 8.70 35.89 17.27
C LEU A 120 9.88 36.79 17.67
N PRO A 121 9.87 37.39 18.88
CA PRO A 121 11.02 38.09 19.45
C PRO A 121 12.26 37.18 19.51
N LEU A 122 13.45 37.75 19.29
CA LEU A 122 14.72 37.00 19.18
C LEU A 122 14.97 36.06 20.38
N THR A 123 14.61 36.48 21.58
CA THR A 123 14.75 35.72 22.83
C THR A 123 13.83 34.49 22.91
N ALA A 124 12.66 34.53 22.26
CA ALA A 124 11.68 33.44 22.25
C ALA A 124 11.90 32.42 21.11
N ARG A 125 12.63 32.81 20.04
CA ARG A 125 12.88 31.96 18.86
C ARG A 125 13.55 30.61 19.20
N PRO A 126 14.57 30.51 20.08
CA PRO A 126 15.18 29.22 20.41
C PRO A 126 14.18 28.23 21.04
N ARG A 127 13.33 28.71 21.95
CA ARG A 127 12.31 27.88 22.61
C ARG A 127 11.26 27.40 21.61
N SER A 128 10.72 28.31 20.80
CA SER A 128 9.75 27.96 19.76
C SER A 128 10.29 26.93 18.76
N ARG A 129 11.55 27.09 18.29
CA ARG A 129 12.22 26.09 17.44
C ARG A 129 12.31 24.72 18.10
N LYS A 130 12.69 24.67 19.39
CA LYS A 130 12.79 23.41 20.16
C LYS A 130 11.43 22.71 20.27
N GLU A 131 10.36 23.45 20.54
CA GLU A 131 9.00 22.92 20.63
C GLU A 131 8.48 22.45 19.27
N LYS A 132 8.65 23.24 18.20
CA LYS A 132 8.32 22.84 16.82
C LYS A 132 9.04 21.56 16.39
N ASN A 133 10.35 21.47 16.64
CA ASN A 133 11.14 20.27 16.31
C ASN A 133 10.70 19.03 17.10
N LYS A 134 10.31 19.19 18.37
CA LYS A 134 9.77 18.10 19.19
C LYS A 134 8.46 17.55 18.60
N LEU A 135 7.54 18.43 18.20
CA LEU A 135 6.27 18.03 17.59
C LEU A 135 6.47 17.40 16.21
N ALA A 136 7.32 18.00 15.37
CA ALA A 136 7.66 17.48 14.06
C ALA A 136 8.30 16.09 14.14
N SER A 137 9.23 15.88 15.09
CA SER A 137 9.85 14.57 15.33
C SER A 137 8.81 13.53 15.74
N ARG A 138 7.86 13.89 16.61
CA ARG A 138 6.75 13.00 17.01
C ARG A 138 5.86 12.65 15.82
N ALA A 139 5.48 13.64 15.01
CA ALA A 139 4.68 13.43 13.81
C ALA A 139 5.39 12.50 12.81
N CYS A 140 6.69 12.68 12.59
CA CYS A 140 7.50 11.80 11.74
C CYS A 140 7.49 10.34 12.22
N ARG A 141 7.69 10.12 13.53
CA ARG A 141 7.62 8.77 14.13
C ARG A 141 6.25 8.14 13.98
N LEU A 142 5.18 8.90 14.23
CA LEU A 142 3.81 8.41 14.05
C LEU A 142 3.51 8.10 12.58
N LYS A 143 4.00 8.90 11.63
CA LYS A 143 3.87 8.61 10.20
C LYS A 143 4.54 7.29 9.83
N LYS A 144 5.73 7.01 10.38
CA LYS A 144 6.41 5.73 10.18
C LYS A 144 5.63 4.55 10.76
N LYS A 145 5.03 4.71 11.95
CA LYS A 145 4.15 3.70 12.55
C LYS A 145 2.89 3.48 11.71
N ALA A 146 2.25 4.54 11.24
CA ALA A 146 1.09 4.46 10.36
C ALA A 146 1.40 3.69 9.08
N GLN A 147 2.57 3.96 8.49
CA GLN A 147 3.03 3.22 7.30
C GLN A 147 3.16 1.72 7.58
N TYR A 148 3.75 1.35 8.73
CA TYR A 148 3.91 -0.05 9.10
C TYR A 148 2.56 -0.75 9.29
N GLU A 149 1.63 -0.13 10.02
CA GLU A 149 0.29 -0.69 10.22
C GLU A 149 -0.50 -0.77 8.89
N ALA A 150 -0.39 0.23 8.02
CA ALA A 150 -0.98 0.18 6.68
C ALA A 150 -0.39 -0.96 5.85
N ASN A 151 0.92 -1.22 5.94
CA ASN A 151 1.55 -2.34 5.24
C ASN A 151 1.05 -3.70 5.74
N LYS A 152 0.74 -3.86 7.04
CA LYS A 152 0.09 -5.09 7.54
C LYS A 152 -1.28 -5.30 6.89
N VAL A 153 -2.08 -4.23 6.80
CA VAL A 153 -3.40 -4.27 6.11
C VAL A 153 -3.21 -4.65 4.64
N LYS A 154 -2.25 -4.03 3.93
CA LYS A 154 -1.94 -4.36 2.53
C LYS A 154 -1.51 -5.81 2.36
N LEU A 155 -0.59 -6.29 3.20
CA LEU A 155 -0.10 -7.65 3.16
C LEU A 155 -1.24 -8.65 3.35
N TRP A 156 -2.13 -8.38 4.31
CA TRP A 156 -3.29 -9.20 4.57
C TRP A 156 -4.26 -9.24 3.38
N GLY A 157 -4.56 -8.09 2.77
CA GLY A 157 -5.43 -8.00 1.59
C GLY A 157 -4.85 -8.74 0.38
N LEU A 158 -3.55 -8.57 0.12
CA LEU A 158 -2.84 -9.27 -0.96
C LEU A 158 -2.76 -10.78 -0.71
N GLY A 159 -2.53 -11.21 0.54
CA GLY A 159 -2.53 -12.62 0.90
C GLY A 159 -3.90 -13.27 0.68
N THR A 160 -4.97 -12.56 1.04
CA THR A 160 -6.34 -13.03 0.82
C THR A 160 -6.70 -13.12 -0.66
N GLU A 161 -6.28 -12.13 -1.46
CA GLU A 161 -6.44 -12.17 -2.92
C GLU A 161 -5.64 -13.32 -3.54
N TYR A 162 -4.41 -13.54 -3.08
CA TYR A 162 -3.58 -14.66 -3.48
C TYR A 162 -4.26 -16.00 -3.19
N ASP A 163 -4.81 -16.19 -1.98
CA ASP A 163 -5.49 -17.45 -1.60
C ASP A 163 -6.71 -17.71 -2.51
N ARG A 164 -7.47 -16.67 -2.87
CA ARG A 164 -8.61 -16.76 -3.81
C ARG A 164 -8.17 -17.17 -5.21
N LEU A 165 -7.11 -16.56 -5.72
CA LEU A 165 -6.54 -16.90 -7.02
C LEU A 165 -6.06 -18.36 -7.03
N LEU A 166 -5.38 -18.77 -5.95
CA LEU A 166 -4.90 -20.13 -5.78
C LEU A 166 -6.04 -21.15 -5.77
N PHE A 167 -7.14 -20.83 -5.09
CA PHE A 167 -8.35 -21.66 -5.08
C PHE A 167 -8.89 -21.86 -6.50
N VAL A 168 -9.07 -20.79 -7.28
CA VAL A 168 -9.55 -20.89 -8.67
C VAL A 168 -8.60 -21.73 -9.52
N ILE A 169 -7.28 -21.56 -9.37
CA ILE A 169 -6.27 -22.34 -10.11
C ILE A 169 -6.34 -23.82 -9.74
N ASN A 170 -6.53 -24.16 -8.47
CA ASN A 170 -6.59 -25.56 -8.05
C ASN A 170 -7.92 -26.21 -8.48
N ALA A 171 -9.05 -25.50 -8.32
CA ALA A 171 -10.36 -25.98 -8.75
C ALA A 171 -10.40 -26.27 -10.25
N ILE A 172 -9.85 -25.39 -11.10
CA ILE A 172 -9.82 -25.63 -12.54
C ILE A 172 -8.88 -26.78 -12.93
N LYS A 173 -7.79 -26.98 -12.18
CA LYS A 173 -6.90 -28.13 -12.39
C LYS A 173 -7.59 -29.45 -12.07
N GLU A 174 -8.32 -29.51 -10.96
CA GLU A 174 -9.10 -30.69 -10.57
C GLU A 174 -10.16 -31.01 -11.62
N GLU A 175 -10.86 -30.00 -12.14
CA GLU A 175 -11.83 -30.19 -13.23
C GLU A 175 -11.16 -30.70 -14.52
N ILE A 176 -9.96 -30.23 -14.87
CA ILE A 176 -9.20 -30.74 -16.02
C ILE A 176 -8.83 -32.20 -15.81
N VAL A 177 -8.31 -32.57 -14.64
CA VAL A 177 -7.95 -33.96 -14.32
C VAL A 177 -9.20 -34.85 -14.40
N ALA A 178 -10.31 -34.41 -13.79
CA ALA A 178 -11.57 -35.15 -13.82
C ALA A 178 -12.09 -35.38 -15.24
N ARG A 179 -11.99 -34.40 -16.16
CA ARG A 179 -12.40 -34.58 -17.57
C ARG A 179 -11.44 -35.44 -18.39
N VAL A 180 -10.18 -35.55 -17.98
CA VAL A 180 -9.22 -36.44 -18.64
C VAL A 180 -9.43 -37.89 -18.19
N GLU A 181 -9.75 -38.10 -16.91
CA GLU A 181 -10.02 -39.42 -16.33
C GLU A 181 -11.42 -39.93 -16.69
N ASP A 182 -12.41 -39.05 -16.77
CA ASP A 182 -13.79 -39.36 -17.11
C ASP A 182 -14.17 -38.77 -18.48
N SER A 183 -14.39 -39.65 -19.47
CA SER A 183 -14.78 -39.28 -20.84
C SER A 183 -16.27 -38.98 -21.01
N THR A 184 -17.03 -38.84 -19.91
CA THR A 184 -18.45 -38.47 -20.00
C THR A 184 -18.62 -37.05 -20.59
N PRO A 185 -19.57 -36.87 -21.51
CA PRO A 185 -19.83 -35.55 -22.10
C PRO A 185 -20.38 -34.60 -21.04
N ARG A 186 -19.66 -33.51 -20.77
CA ARG A 186 -20.09 -32.46 -19.85
C ARG A 186 -20.95 -31.40 -20.55
N PRO A 187 -21.96 -30.84 -19.86
CA PRO A 187 -22.84 -29.83 -20.44
C PRO A 187 -22.15 -28.47 -20.63
N THR A 188 -21.10 -28.17 -19.87
CA THR A 188 -20.38 -26.89 -19.92
C THR A 188 -18.97 -27.05 -20.47
N ASN A 189 -18.56 -26.10 -21.30
CA ASN A 189 -17.19 -26.05 -21.78
C ASN A 189 -16.24 -25.62 -20.63
N MET A 190 -14.93 -25.81 -20.82
CA MET A 190 -13.94 -25.46 -19.79
C MET A 190 -13.86 -23.95 -19.52
N ALA A 191 -14.08 -23.12 -20.54
CA ALA A 191 -14.00 -21.67 -20.44
C ALA A 191 -15.14 -21.10 -19.59
N ASP A 192 -16.38 -21.58 -19.80
CA ASP A 192 -17.56 -21.20 -19.02
C ASP A 192 -17.40 -21.59 -17.55
N THR A 193 -16.83 -22.78 -17.31
CA THR A 193 -16.55 -23.28 -15.95
C THR A 193 -15.53 -22.39 -15.25
N LEU A 194 -14.46 -21.99 -15.95
CA LEU A 194 -13.46 -21.06 -15.41
C LEU A 194 -14.06 -19.67 -15.16
N GLU A 195 -14.86 -19.14 -16.08
CA GLU A 195 -15.47 -17.82 -15.92
C GLU A 195 -16.45 -17.79 -14.73
N HIS A 196 -17.20 -18.88 -14.52
CA HIS A 196 -18.05 -19.06 -13.35
C HIS A 196 -17.22 -19.03 -12.04
N LEU A 197 -16.16 -19.83 -11.96
CA LEU A 197 -15.27 -19.87 -10.79
C LEU A 197 -14.64 -18.51 -10.47
N ILE A 198 -14.24 -17.77 -11.51
CA ILE A 198 -13.70 -16.41 -11.38
C ILE A 198 -14.75 -15.47 -10.79
N LYS A 199 -15.97 -15.46 -11.34
CA LYS A 199 -17.06 -14.57 -10.90
C LYS A 199 -17.51 -14.85 -9.47
N GLU A 200 -17.54 -16.11 -9.06
CA GLU A 200 -17.96 -16.51 -7.72
C GLU A 200 -16.89 -16.23 -6.65
N THR A 201 -15.61 -16.45 -6.98
CA THR A 201 -14.54 -16.46 -5.98
C THR A 201 -13.81 -15.12 -5.88
N LEU A 202 -13.53 -14.48 -7.02
CA LEU A 202 -12.70 -13.27 -7.05
C LEU A 202 -13.54 -12.02 -6.76
N VAL A 203 -12.96 -11.08 -6.01
CA VAL A 203 -13.58 -9.78 -5.79
C VAL A 203 -13.50 -8.92 -7.05
N ALA A 204 -14.58 -8.20 -7.36
CA ALA A 204 -14.63 -7.30 -8.52
C ALA A 204 -13.53 -6.21 -8.50
N SER A 205 -13.08 -5.81 -7.31
CA SER A 205 -11.99 -4.86 -7.15
C SER A 205 -10.76 -5.57 -6.55
N PRO A 206 -9.72 -5.85 -7.34
CA PRO A 206 -8.50 -6.46 -6.84
C PRO A 206 -7.76 -5.52 -5.87
N VAL A 207 -7.04 -6.10 -4.91
CA VAL A 207 -6.18 -5.35 -3.97
C VAL A 207 -4.85 -5.02 -4.64
N ALA A 208 -4.33 -5.95 -5.45
CA ALA A 208 -3.19 -5.73 -6.32
C ALA A 208 -3.41 -4.52 -7.24
N GLY A 209 -2.42 -3.65 -7.34
CA GLY A 209 -2.52 -2.39 -8.09
C GLY A 209 -3.37 -1.28 -7.42
N GLN A 210 -4.24 -1.63 -6.45
CA GLN A 210 -5.15 -0.68 -5.79
C GLN A 210 -4.99 -0.66 -4.26
N THR A 211 -3.80 -1.03 -3.76
CA THR A 211 -3.55 -1.21 -2.31
C THR A 211 -3.85 0.03 -1.47
N SER A 212 -3.71 1.24 -2.04
CA SER A 212 -4.04 2.47 -1.32
C SER A 212 -5.53 2.66 -1.14
N ASP A 213 -6.33 2.44 -2.17
CA ASP A 213 -7.78 2.57 -2.06
C ASP A 213 -8.35 1.46 -1.17
N PHE A 214 -7.77 0.24 -1.22
CA PHE A 214 -8.10 -0.83 -0.27
C PHE A 214 -7.92 -0.39 1.19
N VAL A 215 -6.74 0.11 1.58
CA VAL A 215 -6.49 0.54 2.98
C VAL A 215 -7.47 1.63 3.42
N ASN A 216 -7.82 2.57 2.54
CA ASN A 216 -8.76 3.63 2.91
C ASN A 216 -10.19 3.12 3.04
N LYS A 217 -10.65 2.21 2.19
CA LYS A 217 -11.94 1.54 2.36
C LYS A 217 -12.02 0.84 3.72
N ILE A 218 -10.96 0.13 4.12
CA ILE A 218 -10.86 -0.49 5.45
C ILE A 218 -10.94 0.56 6.58
N LEU A 219 -10.25 1.69 6.44
CA LEU A 219 -10.28 2.77 7.43
C LEU A 219 -11.65 3.47 7.52
N GLU A 220 -12.34 3.65 6.39
CA GLU A 220 -13.71 4.18 6.36
C GLU A 220 -14.68 3.25 7.09
N THR A 221 -14.64 1.96 6.80
CA THR A 221 -15.44 0.94 7.50
C THR A 221 -15.09 0.90 8.99
N THR A 222 -13.80 1.04 9.33
CA THR A 222 -13.36 1.11 10.72
C THR A 222 -13.91 2.34 11.44
N GLY A 223 -13.90 3.50 10.77
CA GLY A 223 -14.48 4.74 11.27
C GLY A 223 -16.00 4.69 11.48
N ARG A 224 -16.70 3.82 10.76
CA ARG A 224 -18.15 3.55 10.92
C ARG A 224 -18.47 2.62 12.09
N GLY A 225 -17.47 2.02 12.74
CA GLY A 225 -17.64 1.25 13.98
C GLY A 225 -17.11 -0.18 13.94
N ASP A 226 -16.81 -0.73 12.76
CA ASP A 226 -16.29 -2.10 12.65
C ASP A 226 -14.81 -2.18 13.11
N PRO A 227 -14.50 -2.93 14.19
CA PRO A 227 -13.11 -3.08 14.65
C PRO A 227 -12.12 -3.58 13.60
N THR A 228 -12.61 -4.41 12.70
CA THR A 228 -11.80 -5.15 11.73
C THR A 228 -11.80 -4.47 10.37
N GLY A 229 -12.60 -3.42 10.19
CA GLY A 229 -12.79 -2.71 8.93
C GLY A 229 -13.27 -3.61 7.78
N GLY A 230 -13.91 -4.73 8.08
CA GLY A 230 -14.38 -5.72 7.11
C GLY A 230 -13.34 -6.75 6.69
N LEU A 231 -12.15 -6.79 7.31
CA LEU A 231 -11.10 -7.74 6.93
C LEU A 231 -11.55 -9.19 7.14
N VAL A 232 -12.18 -9.53 8.27
CA VAL A 232 -12.54 -10.93 8.59
C VAL A 232 -13.48 -11.55 7.54
N GLY A 233 -14.37 -10.77 6.93
CA GLY A 233 -15.31 -11.24 5.90
C GLY A 233 -14.69 -11.50 4.52
N LEU A 234 -13.41 -11.16 4.30
CA LEU A 234 -12.75 -11.36 3.02
C LEU A 234 -12.10 -12.75 2.89
N ARG A 235 -12.03 -13.54 3.96
CA ARG A 235 -11.43 -14.88 3.91
C ARG A 235 -12.30 -15.83 3.10
N VAL A 236 -11.70 -16.62 2.22
CA VAL A 236 -12.40 -17.68 1.48
C VAL A 236 -12.85 -18.74 2.49
N PRO A 237 -14.09 -19.27 2.39
CA PRO A 237 -14.45 -20.48 3.10
C PRO A 237 -13.47 -21.57 2.70
N THR A 238 -12.62 -22.00 3.63
CA THR A 238 -11.86 -23.24 3.47
C THR A 238 -12.85 -24.40 3.64
N SER A 239 -13.73 -24.59 2.66
CA SER A 239 -14.49 -25.82 2.55
C SER A 239 -13.46 -26.91 2.26
N LYS A 240 -13.17 -27.68 3.32
CA LYS A 240 -12.50 -28.98 3.37
C LYS A 240 -12.00 -29.48 2.00
N ILE A 241 -10.70 -29.34 1.78
CA ILE A 241 -9.93 -30.32 1.00
C ILE A 241 -9.81 -31.57 1.88
#